data_AF-A0A929IT52-F1
#
_entry.id   AF-A0A929IT52-F1
#
_cell.length_a   1.000
_cell.length_b   1.000
_cell.length_c   1.000
_cell.angle_alpha   90.00
_cell.angle_beta   90.00
_cell.angle_gamma   90.00
#
_symmetry.space_group_name_H-M   'P 1'
#
loop_
_entity.id
_entity.type
_entity.pdbx_description
1 polymer ?
#
loop_
_entity_poly.entity_id
_entity_poly.type
_entity_poly.pdbx_seq_one_letter_code
_entity_poly.pdbx_strand_id
1 'polypeptide(L)'
;MNEATAAFRAGELDGAKVMLGKALARAPRIPGAHDLLARIALEQGRPADAITHSQRALSLGGENPMFHNTLVKAASEAGALDAALGEYERLAGQHPASFGAAYGRAMLLLEAGRTDDAIAEFQRSLTLRPDDAAAGLGLVKAYERAYRFADAAEIAKELVAAGAKDVALHISLGRSLFALKNAVGAVSAFRKALELDEHNISALSGLSAALGAGGQVGRAKAVARRLFERVPVYTRQSAKPEADILVVTALRDDYFPQPKQGASVFAPGNAISQVPPRRMNFHQVYLSCPDILEAVRAIGPLDAVYNNVATAEIAAKFGLADRVKALAEALGLPVINPPDAVAKTSRQGNSEWIPASTDLIFPKTVRYAAGMGNLAQIRAAIEAEFSFPVLLRGVYGHHDTDIVLAHDLPGLMVGIQRFAAAQLDFYAIEYCTEEYSPGIFRKIRAAIIGGKFYPTHIGFSPNWNVHRAPEDLDEIAFMKSRPDLMASEESYLRDPVGYIGAENIAKLESVARRVGMDYLGIDYCLRRDGRIIIFEANAAMNAVHANRTGDFPYLAGAADDILDAFETMFLRRAGKL
;
A
#
# COMPACT_ATOMS: atom_id res chain seq x y z
N MET A 1 -31.91 -0.65 -34.34
CA MET A 1 -30.63 -0.33 -33.68
C MET A 1 -30.82 0.70 -32.57
N ASN A 2 -31.33 1.91 -32.83
CA ASN A 2 -31.50 2.95 -31.80
C ASN A 2 -32.33 2.51 -30.58
N GLU A 3 -33.46 1.82 -30.81
CA GLU A 3 -34.29 1.25 -29.73
C GLU A 3 -33.54 0.23 -28.87
N ALA A 4 -32.78 -0.68 -29.50
CA ALA A 4 -31.97 -1.66 -28.77
C ALA A 4 -30.85 -1.00 -27.95
N THR A 5 -30.21 0.05 -28.48
CA THR A 5 -29.21 0.82 -27.75
C THR A 5 -29.82 1.57 -26.56
N ALA A 6 -31.04 2.10 -26.71
CA ALA A 6 -31.76 2.76 -25.63
C ALA A 6 -32.14 1.77 -24.52
N ALA A 7 -32.70 0.61 -24.88
CA ALA A 7 -33.03 -0.46 -23.94
C ALA A 7 -31.79 -0.96 -23.18
N PHE A 8 -30.66 -1.15 -23.87
CA PHE A 8 -29.39 -1.50 -23.22
C PHE A 8 -28.95 -0.45 -22.19
N ARG A 9 -29.04 0.84 -22.54
CA ARG A 9 -28.69 1.94 -21.61
C ARG A 9 -29.63 2.01 -20.40
N ALA A 10 -30.86 1.56 -20.54
CA ALA A 10 -31.84 1.47 -19.46
C ALA A 10 -31.68 0.22 -18.58
N GLY A 11 -30.72 -0.68 -18.88
CA GLY A 11 -30.53 -1.95 -18.16
C GLY A 11 -31.50 -3.06 -18.59
N GLU A 12 -32.33 -2.83 -19.62
CA GLU A 12 -33.28 -3.80 -20.15
C GLU A 12 -32.59 -4.78 -21.11
N LEU A 13 -31.65 -5.57 -20.59
CA LEU A 13 -30.72 -6.38 -21.38
C LEU A 13 -31.42 -7.40 -22.28
N ASP A 14 -32.45 -8.10 -21.78
CA ASP A 14 -33.19 -9.10 -22.55
C ASP A 14 -34.06 -8.45 -23.63
N GLY A 15 -34.68 -7.30 -23.32
CA GLY A 15 -35.42 -6.50 -24.29
C GLY A 15 -34.52 -6.04 -25.44
N ALA A 16 -33.34 -5.51 -25.12
CA ALA A 16 -32.34 -5.12 -26.10
C ALA A 16 -31.91 -6.30 -26.99
N LYS A 17 -31.70 -7.49 -26.42
CA LYS A 17 -31.32 -8.71 -27.14
C LYS A 17 -32.41 -9.14 -28.14
N VAL A 18 -33.69 -9.10 -27.76
CA VAL A 18 -34.81 -9.41 -28.66
C VAL A 18 -34.86 -8.43 -29.83
N MET A 19 -34.69 -7.12 -29.55
CA MET A 19 -34.66 -6.09 -30.59
C MET A 19 -33.47 -6.28 -31.55
N LEU A 20 -32.30 -6.66 -31.03
CA LEU A 20 -31.11 -6.99 -31.83
C LEU A 20 -31.33 -8.22 -32.69
N GLY A 21 -31.99 -9.27 -32.18
CA GLY A 21 -32.37 -10.45 -32.95
C GLY A 21 -33.27 -10.11 -34.13
N LYS A 22 -34.30 -9.29 -33.91
CA LYS A 22 -35.18 -8.78 -34.99
C LYS A 22 -34.41 -7.95 -36.03
N ALA A 23 -33.46 -7.13 -35.59
CA ALA A 23 -32.62 -6.33 -36.47
C ALA A 23 -31.71 -7.21 -37.34
N LEU A 24 -31.05 -8.20 -36.72
CA LEU A 24 -30.16 -9.14 -37.41
C LEU A 24 -30.91 -10.09 -38.35
N ALA A 25 -32.15 -10.45 -38.04
CA ALA A 25 -33.00 -11.23 -38.95
C ALA A 25 -33.31 -10.47 -40.26
N ARG A 26 -33.44 -9.14 -40.19
CA ARG A 26 -33.66 -8.28 -41.36
C ARG A 26 -32.36 -7.93 -42.09
N ALA A 27 -31.28 -7.74 -41.34
CA ALA A 27 -29.97 -7.38 -41.86
C ALA A 27 -28.86 -8.11 -41.07
N PRO A 28 -28.41 -9.28 -41.54
CA PRO A 28 -27.48 -10.15 -40.79
C PRO A 28 -26.05 -9.63 -40.64
N ARG A 29 -25.69 -8.51 -41.27
CA ARG A 29 -24.33 -7.97 -41.34
C ARG A 29 -24.24 -6.58 -40.73
N ILE A 30 -24.72 -6.42 -39.49
CA ILE A 30 -24.62 -5.17 -38.73
C ILE A 30 -23.53 -5.34 -37.65
N PRO A 31 -22.31 -4.82 -37.84
CA PRO A 31 -21.22 -4.95 -36.86
C PRO A 31 -21.63 -4.44 -35.47
N GLY A 32 -22.27 -3.27 -35.42
CA GLY A 32 -22.70 -2.65 -34.15
C GLY A 32 -23.79 -3.44 -33.42
N ALA A 33 -24.53 -4.31 -34.10
CA ALA A 33 -25.50 -5.21 -33.43
C ALA A 33 -24.77 -6.34 -32.71
N HIS A 34 -23.74 -6.90 -33.33
CA HIS A 34 -22.89 -7.90 -32.71
C HIS A 34 -22.07 -7.33 -31.54
N ASP A 35 -21.51 -6.12 -31.66
CA ASP A 35 -20.85 -5.47 -30.52
C ASP A 35 -21.81 -5.22 -29.35
N LEU A 36 -23.04 -4.76 -29.62
CA LEU A 36 -24.01 -4.55 -28.54
C LEU A 36 -24.44 -5.87 -27.88
N LEU A 37 -24.57 -6.95 -28.66
CA LEU A 37 -24.79 -8.30 -28.11
C LEU A 37 -23.62 -8.78 -27.24
N ALA A 38 -22.38 -8.49 -27.65
CA ALA A 38 -21.20 -8.82 -26.86
C ALA A 38 -21.17 -8.07 -25.53
N ARG A 39 -21.47 -6.77 -25.54
CA ARG A 39 -21.57 -5.95 -24.32
C ARG A 39 -22.69 -6.44 -23.39
N ILE A 40 -23.85 -6.80 -23.93
CA ILE A 40 -24.93 -7.44 -23.15
C ILE A 40 -24.45 -8.74 -22.50
N ALA A 41 -23.70 -9.57 -23.23
CA ALA A 41 -23.19 -10.82 -22.70
C ALA A 41 -22.18 -10.61 -21.54
N LEU A 42 -21.35 -9.56 -21.60
CA LEU A 42 -20.45 -9.19 -20.48
C LEU A 42 -21.23 -8.75 -19.24
N GLU A 43 -22.25 -7.90 -19.39
CA GLU A 43 -23.10 -7.48 -18.26
C GLU A 43 -23.83 -8.68 -17.62
N GLN A 44 -24.05 -9.76 -18.37
CA GLN A 44 -24.67 -11.00 -17.88
C GLN A 44 -23.64 -12.04 -17.39
N GLY A 45 -22.34 -11.71 -17.31
CA GLY A 45 -21.30 -12.64 -16.88
C GLY A 45 -21.07 -13.82 -17.84
N ARG A 46 -21.34 -13.62 -19.15
CA ARG A 46 -21.16 -14.62 -20.22
C ARG A 46 -20.03 -14.22 -21.17
N PRO A 47 -18.76 -14.23 -20.73
CA PRO A 47 -17.66 -13.69 -21.51
C PRO A 47 -17.33 -14.51 -22.77
N ALA A 48 -17.59 -15.82 -22.80
CA ALA A 48 -17.43 -16.65 -24.00
C ALA A 48 -18.38 -16.24 -25.15
N ASP A 49 -19.64 -15.95 -24.82
CA ASP A 49 -20.62 -15.44 -25.78
C ASP A 49 -20.23 -14.04 -26.28
N ALA A 50 -19.68 -13.22 -25.37
CA ALA A 50 -19.16 -11.90 -25.71
C ALA A 50 -18.00 -11.98 -26.71
N ILE A 51 -17.04 -12.89 -26.51
CA ILE A 51 -15.94 -13.14 -27.46
C ILE A 51 -16.49 -13.46 -28.85
N THR A 52 -17.45 -14.40 -28.93
CA THR A 52 -18.06 -14.83 -30.20
C THR A 52 -18.70 -13.65 -30.95
N HIS A 53 -19.48 -12.85 -30.23
CA HIS A 53 -20.14 -11.68 -30.81
C HIS A 53 -19.15 -10.57 -31.19
N SER A 54 -18.12 -10.31 -30.37
CA SER A 54 -17.07 -9.34 -30.70
C SER A 54 -16.24 -9.75 -31.91
N GLN A 55 -15.86 -11.03 -32.03
CA GLN A 55 -15.18 -11.56 -33.23
C GLN A 55 -16.04 -11.36 -34.48
N ARG A 56 -17.35 -11.59 -34.35
CA ARG A 56 -18.27 -11.33 -35.47
C ARG A 56 -18.33 -9.85 -35.84
N ALA A 57 -18.38 -8.94 -34.86
CA ALA A 57 -18.35 -7.50 -35.11
C ALA A 57 -17.05 -7.08 -35.83
N LEU A 58 -15.90 -7.58 -35.38
CA LEU A 58 -14.60 -7.31 -36.00
C LEU A 58 -14.50 -7.83 -37.43
N SER A 59 -14.99 -9.04 -37.70
CA SER A 59 -15.02 -9.60 -39.06
C SER A 59 -15.89 -8.81 -40.05
N LEU A 60 -16.85 -8.03 -39.54
CA LEU A 60 -17.83 -7.29 -40.34
C LEU A 60 -17.52 -5.79 -40.46
N GLY A 61 -16.68 -5.22 -39.59
CA GLY A 61 -16.41 -3.78 -39.53
C GLY A 61 -15.19 -3.39 -38.67
N GLY A 62 -14.12 -4.16 -38.78
CA GLY A 62 -12.91 -4.16 -37.91
C GLY A 62 -12.03 -2.91 -37.88
N GLU A 63 -12.57 -1.73 -38.19
CA GLU A 63 -11.87 -0.45 -38.02
C GLU A 63 -12.38 0.36 -36.81
N ASN A 64 -13.48 -0.05 -36.18
CA ASN A 64 -14.04 0.65 -35.02
C ASN A 64 -13.32 0.22 -33.72
N PRO A 65 -12.59 1.13 -33.03
CA PRO A 65 -11.87 0.83 -31.78
C PRO A 65 -12.76 0.27 -30.66
N MET A 66 -14.06 0.60 -30.65
CA MET A 66 -14.99 0.08 -29.65
C MET A 66 -15.13 -1.43 -29.70
N PHE A 67 -15.13 -2.02 -30.90
CA PHE A 67 -15.28 -3.47 -31.06
C PHE A 67 -14.06 -4.22 -30.50
N HIS A 68 -12.90 -3.59 -30.60
CA HIS A 68 -11.65 -4.09 -30.06
C HIS A 68 -11.66 -4.08 -28.53
N ASN A 69 -12.13 -2.99 -27.92
CA ASN A 69 -12.27 -2.86 -26.47
C ASN A 69 -13.20 -3.91 -25.88
N THR A 70 -14.34 -4.18 -26.53
CA THR A 70 -15.28 -5.22 -26.07
C THR A 70 -14.63 -6.61 -26.09
N LEU A 71 -13.84 -6.93 -27.13
CA LEU A 71 -13.12 -8.21 -27.19
C LEU A 71 -12.05 -8.31 -26.09
N VAL A 72 -11.29 -7.23 -25.84
CA VAL A 72 -10.28 -7.19 -24.77
C VAL A 72 -10.93 -7.48 -23.41
N LYS A 73 -12.03 -6.80 -23.09
CA LYS A 73 -12.76 -7.01 -21.84
C LYS A 73 -13.27 -8.44 -21.74
N ALA A 74 -13.87 -8.98 -22.80
CA ALA A 74 -14.37 -10.34 -22.83
C ALA A 74 -13.28 -11.41 -22.66
N ALA A 75 -12.13 -11.22 -23.32
CA ALA A 75 -11.00 -12.12 -23.20
C ALA A 75 -10.37 -12.09 -21.80
N SER A 76 -10.29 -10.91 -21.17
CA SER A 76 -9.81 -10.77 -19.79
C SER A 76 -10.74 -11.49 -18.81
N GLU A 77 -12.05 -11.25 -18.87
CA GLU A 77 -13.03 -11.92 -18.00
C GLU A 77 -13.09 -13.45 -18.20
N ALA A 78 -12.82 -13.93 -19.42
CA ALA A 78 -12.74 -15.36 -19.72
C ALA A 78 -11.38 -16.00 -19.41
N GLY A 79 -10.34 -15.23 -19.06
CA GLY A 79 -8.96 -15.74 -18.97
C GLY A 79 -8.39 -16.24 -20.30
N ALA A 80 -8.92 -15.78 -21.44
CA ALA A 80 -8.64 -16.26 -22.79
C ALA A 80 -7.75 -15.29 -23.59
N LEU A 81 -6.78 -14.65 -22.93
CA LEU A 81 -5.96 -13.58 -23.50
C LEU A 81 -5.10 -14.07 -24.69
N ASP A 82 -4.46 -15.24 -24.59
CA ASP A 82 -3.61 -15.77 -25.66
C ASP A 82 -4.40 -16.12 -26.93
N ALA A 83 -5.60 -16.69 -26.76
CA ALA A 83 -6.49 -16.99 -27.88
C ALA A 83 -6.95 -15.70 -28.59
N ALA A 84 -7.24 -14.65 -27.81
CA ALA A 84 -7.58 -13.35 -28.37
C ALA A 84 -6.37 -12.71 -29.08
N LEU A 85 -5.16 -12.82 -28.53
CA LEU A 85 -3.94 -12.33 -29.16
C LEU A 85 -3.69 -13.00 -30.52
N GLY A 86 -3.85 -14.32 -30.63
CA GLY A 86 -3.68 -15.03 -31.91
C GLY A 86 -4.64 -14.53 -33.00
N GLU A 87 -5.87 -14.16 -32.62
CA GLU A 87 -6.84 -13.58 -33.56
C GLU A 87 -6.45 -12.16 -33.99
N TYR A 88 -5.90 -11.34 -33.08
CA TYR A 88 -5.35 -10.03 -33.44
C TYR A 88 -4.10 -10.13 -34.31
N GLU A 89 -3.25 -11.13 -34.11
CA GLU A 89 -2.10 -11.37 -34.97
C GLU A 89 -2.54 -11.73 -36.40
N ARG A 90 -3.57 -12.55 -36.53
CA ARG A 90 -4.20 -12.86 -37.83
C ARG A 90 -4.78 -11.61 -38.48
N LEU A 91 -5.52 -10.79 -37.72
CA LEU A 91 -6.11 -9.54 -38.20
C LEU A 91 -5.04 -8.52 -38.61
N ALA A 92 -4.00 -8.35 -37.81
CA ALA A 92 -2.88 -7.45 -38.09
C ALA A 92 -2.06 -7.92 -39.30
N GLY A 93 -1.93 -9.23 -39.53
CA GLY A 93 -1.33 -9.79 -40.74
C GLY A 93 -2.17 -9.51 -41.99
N GLN A 94 -3.49 -9.58 -41.89
CA GLN A 94 -4.41 -9.30 -42.99
C GLN A 94 -4.56 -7.80 -43.28
N HIS A 95 -4.44 -6.97 -42.25
CA HIS A 95 -4.58 -5.52 -42.34
C HIS A 95 -3.43 -4.79 -41.62
N PRO A 96 -2.20 -4.80 -42.19
CA PRO A 96 -1.01 -4.23 -41.52
C PRO A 96 -1.09 -2.72 -41.26
N ALA A 97 -1.95 -1.99 -41.97
CA ALA A 97 -2.18 -0.56 -41.78
C ALA A 97 -3.46 -0.25 -40.97
N SER A 98 -4.10 -1.25 -40.37
CA SER A 98 -5.30 -1.04 -39.55
C SER A 98 -4.93 -0.50 -38.17
N PHE A 99 -5.35 0.74 -37.91
CA PHE A 99 -5.24 1.37 -36.60
C PHE A 99 -5.96 0.53 -35.52
N GLY A 100 -7.19 0.07 -35.80
CA GLY A 100 -7.99 -0.69 -34.84
C GLY A 100 -7.34 -2.01 -34.46
N ALA A 101 -6.73 -2.70 -35.42
CA ALA A 101 -6.01 -3.95 -35.18
C ALA A 101 -4.75 -3.73 -34.32
N ALA A 102 -3.93 -2.71 -34.64
CA ALA A 102 -2.74 -2.36 -33.85
C ALA A 102 -3.12 -1.93 -32.43
N TYR A 103 -4.13 -1.06 -32.28
CA TYR A 103 -4.58 -0.56 -30.99
C TYR A 103 -5.18 -1.68 -30.11
N GLY A 104 -6.05 -2.52 -30.68
CA GLY A 104 -6.64 -3.63 -29.95
C GLY A 104 -5.62 -4.70 -29.55
N ARG A 105 -4.62 -4.96 -30.39
CA ARG A 105 -3.48 -5.83 -30.05
C ARG A 105 -2.67 -5.25 -28.88
N ALA A 106 -2.35 -3.95 -28.93
CA ALA A 106 -1.64 -3.27 -27.87
C ALA A 106 -2.35 -3.37 -26.51
N MET A 107 -3.68 -3.17 -26.49
CA MET A 107 -4.50 -3.29 -25.28
C MET A 107 -4.46 -4.70 -24.69
N LEU A 108 -4.58 -5.75 -25.52
CA LEU A 108 -4.49 -7.14 -25.05
C LEU A 108 -3.10 -7.51 -24.55
N LEU A 109 -2.04 -7.06 -25.24
CA LEU A 109 -0.66 -7.31 -24.83
C LEU A 109 -0.39 -6.69 -23.46
N LEU A 110 -0.91 -5.48 -23.22
CA LEU A 110 -0.78 -4.81 -21.94
C LEU A 110 -1.50 -5.57 -20.81
N GLU A 111 -2.70 -6.07 -21.09
CA GLU A 111 -3.50 -6.88 -20.15
C GLU A 111 -2.82 -8.22 -19.85
N ALA A 112 -2.27 -8.90 -20.86
CA ALA A 112 -1.48 -10.12 -20.73
C ALA A 112 -0.11 -9.89 -20.07
N GLY A 113 0.26 -8.64 -19.80
CA GLY A 113 1.52 -8.26 -19.17
C GLY A 113 2.75 -8.28 -20.07
N ARG A 114 2.57 -8.51 -21.36
CA ARG A 114 3.59 -8.36 -22.41
C ARG A 114 3.80 -6.88 -22.72
N THR A 115 4.36 -6.17 -21.75
CA THR A 115 4.35 -4.70 -21.69
C THR A 115 5.19 -4.06 -22.79
N ASP A 116 6.38 -4.59 -23.10
CA ASP A 116 7.23 -4.04 -24.17
C ASP A 116 6.62 -4.25 -25.56
N ASP A 117 5.99 -5.41 -25.79
CA ASP A 117 5.23 -5.66 -27.04
C ASP A 117 4.06 -4.68 -27.17
N ALA A 118 3.37 -4.40 -26.06
CA ALA A 118 2.28 -3.42 -26.04
C ALA A 118 2.76 -2.01 -26.39
N ILE A 119 3.92 -1.59 -25.87
CA ILE A 119 4.55 -0.30 -26.19
C ILE A 119 4.77 -0.19 -27.71
N ALA A 120 5.36 -1.21 -28.33
CA ALA A 120 5.62 -1.21 -29.78
C ALA A 120 4.33 -1.09 -30.61
N GLU A 121 3.27 -1.79 -30.22
CA GLU A 121 1.98 -1.71 -30.93
C GLU A 121 1.22 -0.39 -30.69
N PHE A 122 1.33 0.22 -29.51
CA PHE A 122 0.81 1.57 -29.28
C PHE A 122 1.57 2.63 -30.10
N GLN A 123 2.90 2.54 -30.18
CA GLN A 123 3.71 3.41 -31.05
C GLN A 123 3.33 3.25 -32.53
N ARG A 124 3.08 2.02 -32.98
CA ARG A 124 2.56 1.76 -34.33
C ARG A 124 1.18 2.37 -34.53
N SER A 125 0.29 2.26 -33.55
CA SER A 125 -1.04 2.88 -33.59
C SER A 125 -0.94 4.40 -33.75
N LEU A 126 -0.02 5.05 -33.03
CA LEU A 126 0.25 6.48 -33.17
C LEU A 126 0.94 6.84 -34.48
N THR A 127 1.73 5.94 -35.08
CA THR A 127 2.25 6.17 -36.45
C THR A 127 1.12 6.22 -37.48
N LEU A 128 0.07 5.40 -37.28
CA LEU A 128 -1.11 5.36 -38.14
C LEU A 128 -2.07 6.54 -37.88
N ARG A 129 -2.18 6.97 -36.62
CA ARG A 129 -2.98 8.14 -36.19
C ARG A 129 -2.23 8.92 -35.10
N PRO A 130 -1.42 9.92 -35.49
CA PRO A 130 -0.55 10.66 -34.55
C PRO A 130 -1.30 11.38 -33.42
N ASP A 131 -2.52 11.85 -33.69
CA ASP A 131 -3.30 12.64 -32.74
C ASP A 131 -4.35 11.80 -31.97
N ASP A 132 -4.29 10.47 -32.04
CA ASP A 132 -5.26 9.61 -31.35
C ASP A 132 -4.99 9.57 -29.84
N ALA A 133 -5.78 10.33 -29.09
CA ALA A 133 -5.65 10.44 -27.64
C ALA A 133 -5.79 9.10 -26.90
N ALA A 134 -6.57 8.15 -27.42
CA ALA A 134 -6.78 6.86 -26.77
C ALA A 134 -5.55 5.95 -26.92
N ALA A 135 -4.94 5.92 -28.11
CA ALA A 135 -3.66 5.24 -28.35
C ALA A 135 -2.52 5.91 -27.56
N GLY A 136 -2.52 7.25 -27.51
CA GLY A 136 -1.58 8.03 -26.72
C GLY A 136 -1.65 7.72 -25.22
N LEU A 137 -2.85 7.73 -24.64
CA LEU A 137 -3.07 7.34 -23.24
C LEU A 137 -2.69 5.86 -22.99
N GLY A 138 -2.97 4.98 -23.94
CA GLY A 138 -2.54 3.57 -23.90
C GLY A 138 -1.02 3.43 -23.81
N LEU A 139 -0.28 4.17 -24.65
CA LEU A 139 1.18 4.21 -24.63
C LEU A 139 1.71 4.72 -23.29
N VAL A 140 1.15 5.81 -22.76
CA VAL A 140 1.52 6.36 -21.44
C VAL A 140 1.35 5.30 -20.35
N LYS A 141 0.21 4.60 -20.32
CA LYS A 141 -0.03 3.52 -19.34
C LYS A 141 0.95 2.35 -19.50
N ALA A 142 1.30 2.00 -20.74
CA ALA A 142 2.28 0.94 -21.00
C ALA A 142 3.67 1.32 -20.50
N TYR A 143 4.11 2.56 -20.73
CA TYR A 143 5.36 3.07 -20.16
C TYR A 143 5.34 3.10 -18.62
N GLU A 144 4.24 3.53 -18.00
CA GLU A 144 4.11 3.50 -16.53
C GLU A 144 4.21 2.08 -15.97
N ARG A 145 3.62 1.08 -16.65
CA ARG A 145 3.72 -0.34 -16.25
C ARG A 145 5.13 -0.90 -16.42
N ALA A 146 5.87 -0.40 -17.42
CA ALA A 146 7.30 -0.69 -17.61
C ALA A 146 8.22 0.14 -16.70
N TYR A 147 7.68 0.97 -15.78
CA TYR A 147 8.43 1.91 -14.94
C TYR A 147 9.24 2.97 -15.72
N ARG A 148 8.89 3.19 -16.99
CA ARG A 148 9.50 4.18 -17.87
C ARG A 148 8.80 5.54 -17.72
N PHE A 149 8.84 6.10 -16.52
CA PHE A 149 8.07 7.31 -16.18
C PHE A 149 8.49 8.57 -16.92
N ALA A 150 9.75 8.66 -17.36
CA ALA A 150 10.22 9.77 -18.20
C ALA A 150 9.50 9.78 -19.55
N ASP A 151 9.51 8.65 -20.26
CA ASP A 151 8.81 8.48 -21.54
C ASP A 151 7.30 8.72 -21.39
N ALA A 152 6.69 8.18 -20.33
CA ALA A 152 5.28 8.39 -20.02
C ALA A 152 4.93 9.89 -19.83
N ALA A 153 5.78 10.63 -19.10
CA ALA A 153 5.58 12.05 -18.87
C ALA A 153 5.77 12.90 -20.13
N GLU A 154 6.67 12.52 -21.03
CA GLU A 154 6.88 13.22 -22.30
C GLU A 154 5.66 13.08 -23.23
N ILE A 155 5.24 11.84 -23.51
CA ILE A 155 4.07 11.59 -24.37
C ILE A 155 2.81 12.25 -23.80
N ALA A 156 2.60 12.17 -22.48
CA ALA A 156 1.44 12.82 -21.86
C ALA A 156 1.48 14.36 -21.98
N LYS A 157 2.67 14.99 -21.93
CA LYS A 157 2.81 16.44 -22.16
C LYS A 157 2.51 16.82 -23.61
N GLU A 158 3.00 16.04 -24.57
CA GLU A 158 2.77 16.28 -25.99
C GLU A 158 1.27 16.23 -26.32
N LEU A 159 0.57 15.19 -25.86
CA LEU A 159 -0.88 15.05 -26.08
C LEU A 159 -1.69 16.19 -25.44
N VAL A 160 -1.32 16.61 -24.22
CA VAL A 160 -1.95 17.75 -23.55
C VAL A 160 -1.65 19.06 -24.30
N ALA A 161 -0.43 19.25 -24.78
CA ALA A 161 -0.03 20.44 -25.56
C ALA A 161 -0.74 20.50 -26.92
N ALA A 162 -1.02 19.34 -27.53
CA ALA A 162 -1.82 19.21 -28.75
C ALA A 162 -3.33 19.46 -28.52
N GLY A 163 -3.74 19.74 -27.27
CA GLY A 163 -5.11 20.16 -26.95
C GLY A 163 -6.01 19.04 -26.43
N ALA A 164 -5.47 17.86 -26.09
CA ALA A 164 -6.26 16.80 -25.47
C ALA A 164 -6.80 17.24 -24.11
N LYS A 165 -8.13 17.36 -24.01
CA LYS A 165 -8.85 17.68 -22.76
C LYS A 165 -9.32 16.40 -22.05
N ASP A 166 -8.37 15.54 -21.72
CA ASP A 166 -8.63 14.26 -21.06
C ASP A 166 -8.14 14.28 -19.61
N VAL A 167 -9.06 14.09 -18.68
CA VAL A 167 -8.78 13.95 -17.25
C VAL A 167 -7.75 12.85 -16.99
N ALA A 168 -7.85 11.72 -17.71
CA ALA A 168 -6.95 10.58 -17.54
C ALA A 168 -5.50 10.88 -17.98
N LEU A 169 -5.29 11.70 -19.01
CA LEU A 169 -3.95 12.14 -19.42
C LEU A 169 -3.30 13.01 -18.36
N HIS A 170 -4.04 13.96 -17.79
CA HIS A 170 -3.52 14.79 -16.70
C HIS A 170 -3.21 13.98 -15.43
N ILE A 171 -4.01 12.96 -15.11
CA ILE A 171 -3.73 12.04 -14.00
C ILE A 171 -2.45 11.23 -14.25
N SER A 172 -2.29 10.67 -15.45
CA SER A 172 -1.08 9.90 -15.81
C SER A 172 0.17 10.78 -15.86
N LEU A 173 0.06 12.00 -16.38
CA LEU A 173 1.14 12.98 -16.31
C LEU A 173 1.53 13.30 -14.86
N GLY A 174 0.53 13.54 -13.99
CA GLY A 174 0.77 13.80 -12.57
C GLY A 174 1.46 12.62 -11.88
N ARG A 175 1.02 11.39 -12.14
CA ARG A 175 1.58 10.16 -11.59
C ARG A 175 3.01 9.90 -12.08
N SER A 176 3.27 10.10 -13.36
CA SER A 176 4.61 9.96 -13.95
C SER A 176 5.58 11.00 -13.39
N LEU A 177 5.17 12.27 -13.28
CA LEU A 177 5.99 13.33 -12.67
C LEU A 177 6.24 13.07 -11.18
N PHE A 178 5.25 12.54 -10.46
CA PHE A 178 5.39 12.18 -9.05
C PHE A 178 6.43 11.07 -8.87
N ALA A 179 6.40 10.02 -9.71
CA ALA A 179 7.40 8.94 -9.70
C ALA A 179 8.82 9.45 -9.98
N LEU A 180 8.96 10.47 -10.83
CA LEU A 180 10.22 11.17 -11.11
C LEU A 180 10.64 12.16 -10.00
N LYS A 181 9.98 12.13 -8.84
CA LYS A 181 10.21 13.05 -7.71
C LYS A 181 9.98 14.53 -8.05
N ASN A 182 9.29 14.82 -9.15
CA ASN A 182 8.89 16.18 -9.54
C ASN A 182 7.51 16.52 -8.94
N ALA A 183 7.50 16.79 -7.63
CA ALA A 183 6.27 17.10 -6.89
C ALA A 183 5.55 18.34 -7.44
N VAL A 184 6.29 19.38 -7.85
CA VAL A 184 5.71 20.64 -8.39
C VAL A 184 4.95 20.37 -9.68
N GLY A 185 5.57 19.65 -10.63
CA GLY A 185 4.92 19.27 -11.88
C GLY A 185 3.72 18.36 -11.65
N ALA A 186 3.84 17.39 -10.73
CA ALA A 186 2.74 16.50 -10.39
C ALA A 186 1.52 17.26 -9.82
N VAL A 187 1.74 18.19 -8.88
CA VAL A 187 0.68 19.06 -8.33
C VAL A 187 -0.03 19.84 -9.45
N SER A 188 0.73 20.40 -10.39
CA SER A 188 0.17 21.14 -11.52
C SER A 188 -0.74 20.26 -12.39
N ALA A 189 -0.26 19.08 -12.76
CA ALA A 189 -1.01 18.15 -13.61
C ALA A 189 -2.29 17.65 -12.93
N PHE A 190 -2.24 17.25 -11.65
CA PHE A 190 -3.44 16.83 -10.93
C PHE A 190 -4.45 17.97 -10.72
N ARG A 191 -3.99 19.21 -10.55
CA ARG A 191 -4.90 20.37 -10.53
C ARG A 191 -5.61 20.55 -11.86
N LYS A 192 -4.93 20.37 -12.99
CA LYS A 192 -5.57 20.39 -14.32
C LYS A 192 -6.60 19.27 -14.49
N ALA A 193 -6.31 18.06 -13.99
CA ALA A 193 -7.33 17.01 -13.96
C ALA A 193 -8.58 17.44 -13.15
N LEU A 194 -8.39 18.11 -12.00
CA LEU A 194 -9.49 18.61 -11.16
C LEU A 194 -10.19 19.87 -11.71
N GLU A 195 -9.56 20.64 -12.60
CA GLU A 195 -10.24 21.71 -13.33
C GLU A 195 -11.22 21.14 -14.37
N LEU A 196 -10.92 19.97 -14.93
CA LEU A 196 -11.78 19.26 -15.89
C LEU A 196 -12.86 18.42 -15.19
N ASP A 197 -12.52 17.80 -14.07
CA ASP A 197 -13.44 17.03 -13.22
C ASP A 197 -13.08 17.24 -11.75
N GLU A 198 -13.76 18.19 -11.10
CA GLU A 198 -13.49 18.61 -9.72
C GLU A 198 -13.69 17.51 -8.67
N HIS A 199 -14.40 16.43 -9.03
CA HIS A 199 -14.75 15.32 -8.16
C HIS A 199 -13.91 14.07 -8.44
N ASN A 200 -12.92 14.15 -9.33
CA ASN A 200 -12.16 12.99 -9.72
C ASN A 200 -11.32 12.41 -8.57
N ILE A 201 -11.67 11.20 -8.12
CA ILE A 201 -11.05 10.52 -6.98
C ILE A 201 -9.55 10.29 -7.20
N SER A 202 -9.15 9.83 -8.38
CA SER A 202 -7.75 9.57 -8.72
C SER A 202 -6.92 10.85 -8.73
N ALA A 203 -7.49 11.96 -9.21
CA ALA A 203 -6.81 13.26 -9.18
C ALA A 203 -6.74 13.87 -7.77
N LEU A 204 -7.79 13.76 -6.95
CA LEU A 204 -7.75 14.17 -5.53
C LEU A 204 -6.69 13.38 -4.76
N SER A 205 -6.68 12.06 -4.97
CA SER A 205 -5.70 11.13 -4.42
C SER A 205 -4.26 11.52 -4.79
N GLY A 206 -4.01 11.71 -6.10
CA GLY A 206 -2.70 12.09 -6.62
C GLY A 206 -2.27 13.50 -6.19
N LEU A 207 -3.19 14.47 -6.13
CA LEU A 207 -2.89 15.83 -5.68
C LEU A 207 -2.54 15.87 -4.20
N SER A 208 -3.33 15.20 -3.34
CA SER A 208 -2.98 15.02 -1.94
C SER A 208 -1.58 14.40 -1.83
N ALA A 209 -1.27 13.48 -2.75
CA ALA A 209 0.02 12.83 -2.78
C ALA A 209 1.21 13.73 -3.06
N ALA A 210 1.13 14.41 -4.19
CA ALA A 210 2.14 15.34 -4.63
C ALA A 210 2.34 16.51 -3.64
N LEU A 211 1.26 16.99 -3.02
CA LEU A 211 1.35 18.07 -2.01
C LEU A 211 2.11 17.62 -0.75
N GLY A 212 1.84 16.41 -0.24
CA GLY A 212 2.51 15.91 0.95
C GLY A 212 4.00 15.64 0.69
N ALA A 213 4.34 15.00 -0.43
CA ALA A 213 5.74 14.80 -0.83
C ALA A 213 6.49 16.13 -1.05
N GLY A 214 5.78 17.19 -1.48
CA GLY A 214 6.32 18.54 -1.60
C GLY A 214 6.34 19.35 -0.30
N GLY A 215 6.11 18.73 0.87
CA GLY A 215 6.11 19.40 2.19
C GLY A 215 4.89 20.27 2.48
N GLN A 216 3.90 20.34 1.58
CA GLN A 216 2.68 21.15 1.75
C GLN A 216 1.60 20.38 2.53
N VAL A 217 1.96 19.88 3.72
CA VAL A 217 1.15 18.96 4.53
C VAL A 217 -0.27 19.48 4.82
N GLY A 218 -0.41 20.77 5.18
CA GLY A 218 -1.72 21.36 5.44
C GLY A 218 -2.65 21.33 4.21
N ARG A 219 -2.10 21.60 3.02
CA ARG A 219 -2.86 21.54 1.76
C ARG A 219 -3.18 20.10 1.36
N ALA A 220 -2.25 19.17 1.58
CA ALA A 220 -2.49 17.74 1.36
C ALA A 220 -3.68 17.25 2.20
N LYS A 221 -3.71 17.57 3.50
CA LYS A 221 -4.83 17.23 4.40
C LYS A 221 -6.17 17.81 3.94
N ALA A 222 -6.18 19.05 3.45
CA ALA A 222 -7.40 19.66 2.91
C ALA A 222 -7.93 18.94 1.67
N VAL A 223 -7.04 18.53 0.75
CA VAL A 223 -7.42 17.75 -0.44
C VAL A 223 -7.90 16.34 -0.06
N ALA A 224 -7.22 15.69 0.89
CA ALA A 224 -7.64 14.38 1.40
C ALA A 224 -9.03 14.43 2.06
N ARG A 225 -9.39 15.53 2.73
CA ARG A 225 -10.73 15.70 3.29
C ARG A 225 -11.82 15.68 2.22
N ARG A 226 -11.63 16.44 1.13
CA ARG A 226 -12.55 16.46 -0.03
C ARG A 226 -12.74 15.07 -0.63
N LEU A 227 -11.68 14.28 -0.65
CA LEU A 227 -11.75 12.90 -1.09
C LEU A 227 -12.58 12.05 -0.14
N PHE A 228 -12.37 12.15 1.18
CA PHE A 228 -13.13 11.36 2.15
C PHE A 228 -14.61 11.74 2.23
N GLU A 229 -14.98 12.97 1.89
CA GLU A 229 -16.38 13.36 1.67
C GLU A 229 -17.04 12.56 0.54
N ARG A 230 -16.26 12.06 -0.43
CA ARG A 230 -16.76 11.34 -1.61
C ARG A 230 -16.64 9.83 -1.49
N VAL A 231 -15.53 9.37 -0.92
CA VAL A 231 -15.25 7.95 -0.66
C VAL A 231 -14.92 7.81 0.82
N PRO A 232 -15.95 7.85 1.68
CA PRO A 232 -15.74 7.83 3.13
C PRO A 232 -15.31 6.45 3.64
N VAL A 233 -15.66 5.39 2.91
CA VAL A 233 -15.38 3.99 3.24
C VAL A 233 -14.72 3.30 2.05
N TYR A 234 -13.58 2.67 2.28
CA TYR A 234 -12.93 1.78 1.33
C TYR A 234 -13.09 0.32 1.79
N THR A 235 -13.78 -0.50 1.00
CA THR A 235 -14.05 -1.89 1.39
C THR A 235 -13.20 -2.87 0.59
N ARG A 236 -12.46 -3.75 1.29
CA ARG A 236 -11.90 -4.98 0.71
C ARG A 236 -12.80 -6.15 1.08
N GLN A 237 -13.44 -6.76 0.09
CA GLN A 237 -14.43 -7.80 0.30
C GLN A 237 -13.81 -9.21 0.21
N SER A 238 -14.29 -10.11 1.05
CA SER A 238 -14.05 -11.54 0.91
C SER A 238 -15.12 -12.17 0.00
N ALA A 239 -14.74 -13.23 -0.73
CA ALA A 239 -15.70 -14.04 -1.48
C ALA A 239 -16.62 -14.89 -0.55
N LYS A 240 -16.20 -15.12 0.69
CA LYS A 240 -16.93 -15.89 1.72
C LYS A 240 -16.73 -15.21 3.09
N PRO A 241 -17.35 -14.05 3.33
CA PRO A 241 -17.15 -13.31 4.57
C PRO A 241 -17.81 -14.00 5.75
N GLU A 242 -17.09 -14.09 6.86
CA GLU A 242 -17.55 -14.57 8.17
C GLU A 242 -17.66 -13.44 9.21
N ALA A 243 -16.99 -12.32 8.97
CA ALA A 243 -17.08 -11.11 9.79
C ALA A 243 -16.82 -9.84 8.98
N ASP A 244 -17.42 -8.74 9.43
CA ASP A 244 -17.25 -7.39 8.90
C ASP A 244 -16.45 -6.53 9.90
N ILE A 245 -15.23 -6.16 9.52
CA ILE A 245 -14.27 -5.48 10.39
C ILE A 245 -14.09 -4.03 9.96
N LEU A 246 -14.38 -3.09 10.85
CA LEU A 246 -14.11 -1.67 10.62
C LEU A 246 -12.63 -1.35 10.90
N VAL A 247 -11.88 -0.96 9.89
CA VAL A 247 -10.49 -0.56 10.01
C VAL A 247 -10.40 0.96 10.17
N VAL A 248 -10.10 1.43 11.38
CA VAL A 248 -10.00 2.86 11.69
C VAL A 248 -8.56 3.33 11.51
N THR A 249 -8.32 4.21 10.54
CA THR A 249 -7.00 4.75 10.20
C THR A 249 -6.98 6.27 10.39
N ALA A 250 -5.80 6.84 10.60
CA ALA A 250 -5.60 8.29 10.55
C ALA A 250 -4.66 8.65 9.40
N LEU A 251 -4.87 9.84 8.82
CA LEU A 251 -3.86 10.44 7.97
C LEU A 251 -2.63 10.74 8.84
N ARG A 252 -1.56 9.98 8.64
CA ARG A 252 -0.29 10.19 9.32
C ARG A 252 0.45 11.40 8.74
N ASP A 253 1.33 12.02 9.52
CA ASP A 253 2.28 13.07 9.10
C ASP A 253 3.38 12.57 8.13
N ASP A 254 3.39 11.30 7.70
CA ASP A 254 4.27 10.77 6.64
C ASP A 254 3.64 9.56 5.94
N TYR A 255 2.56 9.77 5.18
CA TYR A 255 2.08 8.69 4.31
C TYR A 255 2.19 9.07 2.84
N PHE A 256 3.27 8.60 2.21
CA PHE A 256 3.16 8.03 0.87
C PHE A 256 3.72 6.62 0.87
N PRO A 257 2.96 5.61 0.41
CA PRO A 257 3.61 4.51 -0.25
C PRO A 257 4.36 5.13 -1.43
N GLN A 258 5.65 4.84 -1.57
CA GLN A 258 6.18 4.81 -2.93
C GLN A 258 5.24 3.87 -3.69
N PRO A 259 4.58 4.31 -4.76
CA PRO A 259 3.76 3.40 -5.55
C PRO A 259 4.70 2.36 -6.15
N LYS A 260 4.90 1.24 -5.45
CA LYS A 260 5.23 0.00 -6.14
C LYS A 260 3.94 -0.37 -6.88
N GLN A 261 3.92 -0.08 -8.18
CA GLN A 261 2.89 -0.47 -9.15
C GLN A 261 1.44 -0.22 -8.73
N GLY A 262 0.88 0.92 -9.14
CA GLY A 262 -0.58 1.08 -9.26
C GLY A 262 -1.39 0.97 -7.96
N ALA A 263 -0.76 0.87 -6.79
CA ALA A 263 -1.44 0.75 -5.52
C ALA A 263 -2.10 2.07 -5.09
N SER A 264 -3.37 1.96 -4.70
CA SER A 264 -4.20 3.00 -4.09
C SER A 264 -3.44 3.75 -2.98
N VAL A 265 -3.49 5.09 -3.00
CA VAL A 265 -2.96 5.99 -1.94
C VAL A 265 -3.62 5.69 -0.58
N PHE A 266 -4.66 4.86 -0.54
CA PHE A 266 -5.46 4.52 0.62
C PHE A 266 -5.11 3.20 1.30
N ALA A 267 -4.20 2.40 0.75
CA ALA A 267 -3.71 1.22 1.46
C ALA A 267 -2.80 1.70 2.61
N PRO A 268 -3.06 1.39 3.89
CA PRO A 268 -2.22 1.82 5.00
C PRO A 268 -0.93 0.98 5.05
N GLY A 269 0.25 1.57 5.13
CA GLY A 269 1.55 0.88 4.97
C GLY A 269 1.99 0.06 6.20
N ASN A 270 1.03 -0.57 6.86
CA ASN A 270 1.16 -1.30 8.11
C ASN A 270 0.45 -2.65 8.02
N ALA A 271 0.42 -3.41 9.13
CA ALA A 271 -0.05 -4.80 9.20
C ALA A 271 -1.29 -5.11 8.33
N ILE A 272 -2.34 -4.28 8.42
CA ILE A 272 -3.63 -4.58 7.78
C ILE A 272 -3.55 -4.56 6.25
N SER A 273 -2.64 -3.81 5.63
CA SER A 273 -2.45 -3.88 4.18
C SER A 273 -2.01 -5.26 3.70
N GLN A 274 -1.33 -6.01 4.57
CA GLN A 274 -0.74 -7.30 4.24
C GLN A 274 -1.67 -8.47 4.51
N VAL A 275 -2.76 -8.24 5.25
CA VAL A 275 -3.80 -9.24 5.52
C VAL A 275 -4.81 -9.21 4.37
N PRO A 276 -4.90 -10.25 3.53
CA PRO A 276 -5.89 -10.31 2.45
C PRO A 276 -7.29 -10.63 3.03
N PRO A 277 -8.38 -10.22 2.35
CA PRO A 277 -9.74 -10.53 2.77
C PRO A 277 -10.09 -11.99 2.43
N ARG A 278 -9.51 -13.00 3.11
CA ARG A 278 -9.90 -14.42 2.85
C ARG A 278 -11.23 -14.72 3.53
N ARG A 279 -11.39 -14.38 4.81
CA ARG A 279 -12.61 -14.65 5.61
C ARG A 279 -13.30 -13.41 6.19
N MET A 280 -12.73 -12.22 6.00
CA MET A 280 -13.30 -10.98 6.53
C MET A 280 -13.53 -9.98 5.41
N ASN A 281 -14.61 -9.21 5.53
CA ASN A 281 -14.70 -7.91 4.89
C ASN A 281 -13.95 -6.90 5.75
N PHE A 282 -13.12 -6.06 5.11
CA PHE A 282 -12.45 -4.94 5.78
C PHE A 282 -13.01 -3.63 5.25
N HIS A 283 -13.65 -2.86 6.13
CA HIS A 283 -14.18 -1.53 5.81
C HIS A 283 -13.27 -0.48 6.41
N GLN A 284 -12.44 0.15 5.58
CA GLN A 284 -11.49 1.15 6.03
C GLN A 284 -12.11 2.55 6.01
N VAL A 285 -11.94 3.26 7.12
CA VAL A 285 -12.31 4.67 7.26
C VAL A 285 -11.14 5.48 7.79
N TYR A 286 -11.11 6.75 7.42
CA TYR A 286 -10.13 7.70 7.93
C TYR A 286 -10.77 8.58 8.98
N LEU A 287 -10.12 8.75 10.14
CA LEU A 287 -10.62 9.64 11.19
C LEU A 287 -10.86 11.07 10.68
N SER A 288 -10.13 11.54 9.67
CA SER A 288 -10.37 12.86 9.05
C SER A 288 -11.63 12.95 8.18
N CYS A 289 -12.33 11.84 7.93
CA CYS A 289 -13.60 11.80 7.23
C CYS A 289 -14.63 12.67 7.95
N PRO A 290 -15.24 13.65 7.27
CA PRO A 290 -16.45 14.31 7.77
C PRO A 290 -17.56 13.29 7.99
N ASP A 291 -18.39 13.50 9.02
CA ASP A 291 -19.56 12.67 9.30
C ASP A 291 -19.27 11.16 9.36
N ILE A 292 -18.07 10.80 9.84
CA ILE A 292 -17.56 9.42 9.88
C ILE A 292 -18.56 8.42 10.47
N LEU A 293 -19.31 8.81 11.51
CA LEU A 293 -20.28 7.92 12.14
C LEU A 293 -21.46 7.60 11.22
N GLU A 294 -21.94 8.57 10.45
CA GLU A 294 -23.00 8.35 9.45
C GLU A 294 -22.50 7.44 8.33
N ALA A 295 -21.32 7.73 7.80
CA ALA A 295 -20.71 6.91 6.75
C ALA A 295 -20.48 5.46 7.19
N VAL A 296 -20.03 5.25 8.44
CA VAL A 296 -19.84 3.91 9.01
C VAL A 296 -21.18 3.19 9.19
N ARG A 297 -22.21 3.88 9.71
CA ARG A 297 -23.54 3.29 9.90
C ARG A 297 -24.21 2.90 8.58
N ALA A 298 -23.86 3.57 7.48
CA ALA A 298 -24.37 3.25 6.14
C ALA A 298 -23.82 1.93 5.56
N ILE A 299 -22.71 1.39 6.10
CA ILE A 299 -22.10 0.13 5.63
C ILE A 299 -23.03 -1.07 5.91
N GLY A 300 -23.67 -1.07 7.09
CA GLY A 300 -24.41 -2.21 7.62
C GLY A 300 -23.88 -2.67 8.99
N PRO A 301 -24.32 -3.83 9.49
CA PRO A 301 -23.81 -4.37 10.75
C PRO A 301 -22.31 -4.66 10.64
N LEU A 302 -21.59 -4.34 11.70
CA LEU A 302 -20.16 -4.57 11.85
C LEU A 302 -19.94 -5.42 13.09
N ASP A 303 -18.87 -6.21 13.12
CA ASP A 303 -18.60 -7.13 14.23
C ASP A 303 -17.48 -6.65 15.16
N ALA A 304 -16.49 -5.91 14.64
CA ALA A 304 -15.40 -5.37 15.45
C ALA A 304 -14.73 -4.14 14.80
N VAL A 305 -14.01 -3.38 15.62
CA VAL A 305 -13.16 -2.27 15.18
C VAL A 305 -11.69 -2.68 15.29
N TYR A 306 -10.95 -2.60 14.19
CA TYR A 306 -9.49 -2.67 14.18
C TYR A 306 -8.90 -1.26 14.23
N ASN A 307 -8.29 -0.92 15.37
CA ASN A 307 -7.60 0.34 15.53
C ASN A 307 -6.23 0.30 14.83
N ASN A 308 -6.16 0.93 13.66
CA ASN A 308 -4.96 1.01 12.85
C ASN A 308 -4.16 2.31 13.10
N VAL A 309 -4.56 3.13 14.08
CA VAL A 309 -3.82 4.31 14.52
C VAL A 309 -2.70 3.89 15.47
N ALA A 310 -1.61 3.37 14.91
CA ALA A 310 -0.64 2.57 15.65
C ALA A 310 0.61 3.29 16.18
N THR A 311 0.80 4.57 15.84
CA THR A 311 1.95 5.36 16.34
C THR A 311 1.51 6.18 17.52
N ALA A 312 1.91 5.76 18.73
CA ALA A 312 1.50 6.37 19.99
C ALA A 312 1.80 7.87 20.04
N GLU A 313 2.98 8.29 19.57
CA GLU A 313 3.42 9.68 19.55
C GLU A 313 2.52 10.56 18.66
N ILE A 314 2.13 10.04 17.50
CA ILE A 314 1.24 10.73 16.56
C ILE A 314 -0.20 10.71 17.09
N ALA A 315 -0.63 9.59 17.67
CA ALA A 315 -1.93 9.47 18.30
C ALA A 315 -2.10 10.51 19.41
N ALA A 316 -1.09 10.68 20.27
CA ALA A 316 -1.07 11.69 21.31
C ALA A 316 -1.05 13.12 20.75
N LYS A 317 -0.15 13.42 19.81
CA LYS A 317 -0.01 14.76 19.20
C LYS A 317 -1.32 15.30 18.61
N PHE A 318 -2.13 14.43 18.03
CA PHE A 318 -3.37 14.80 17.33
C PHE A 318 -4.65 14.37 18.05
N GLY A 319 -4.57 13.90 19.30
CA GLY A 319 -5.73 13.44 20.07
C GLY A 319 -6.51 12.32 19.36
N LEU A 320 -5.83 11.45 18.62
CA LEU A 320 -6.49 10.44 17.79
C LEU A 320 -7.05 9.30 18.64
N ALA A 321 -6.44 9.01 19.79
CA ALA A 321 -6.89 7.96 20.70
C ALA A 321 -8.34 8.20 21.15
N ASP A 322 -8.65 9.42 21.60
CA ASP A 322 -9.99 9.82 22.02
C ASP A 322 -11.01 9.71 20.88
N ARG A 323 -10.59 10.01 19.65
CA ARG A 323 -11.45 9.92 18.47
C ARG A 323 -11.77 8.48 18.09
N VAL A 324 -10.79 7.57 18.17
CA VAL A 324 -11.02 6.13 17.99
C VAL A 324 -11.95 5.61 19.08
N LYS A 325 -11.70 6.01 20.33
CA LYS A 325 -12.52 5.62 21.49
C LYS A 325 -13.97 6.07 21.33
N ALA A 326 -14.20 7.34 21.04
CA ALA A 326 -15.55 7.89 20.82
C ALA A 326 -16.28 7.20 19.66
N LEU A 327 -15.58 6.90 18.56
CA LEU A 327 -16.17 6.17 17.44
C LEU A 327 -16.56 4.74 17.84
N ALA A 328 -15.67 4.01 18.52
CA ALA A 328 -15.94 2.64 18.96
C ALA A 328 -17.09 2.58 19.97
N GLU A 329 -17.14 3.50 20.94
CA GLU A 329 -18.23 3.64 21.90
C GLU A 329 -19.57 3.92 21.22
N ALA A 330 -19.59 4.83 20.23
CA ALA A 330 -20.80 5.15 19.45
C ALA A 330 -21.31 4.00 18.57
N LEU A 331 -20.45 3.02 18.28
CA LEU A 331 -20.79 1.81 17.53
C LEU A 331 -21.10 0.62 18.46
N GLY A 332 -20.68 0.65 19.72
CA GLY A 332 -20.87 -0.43 20.67
C GLY A 332 -20.10 -1.72 20.32
N LEU A 333 -18.98 -1.60 19.60
CA LEU A 333 -18.22 -2.72 19.06
C LEU A 333 -16.94 -3.03 19.86
N PRO A 334 -16.51 -4.30 19.92
CA PRO A 334 -15.22 -4.65 20.48
C PRO A 334 -14.09 -4.03 19.65
N VAL A 335 -13.05 -3.56 20.35
CA VAL A 335 -11.89 -2.91 19.72
C VAL A 335 -10.67 -3.82 19.82
N ILE A 336 -10.08 -4.10 18.66
CA ILE A 336 -8.79 -4.75 18.51
C ILE A 336 -7.73 -3.66 18.60
N ASN A 337 -6.74 -3.87 19.48
CA ASN A 337 -5.73 -2.87 19.85
C ASN A 337 -6.35 -1.58 20.42
N PRO A 338 -6.92 -1.63 21.64
CA PRO A 338 -7.58 -0.48 22.27
C PRO A 338 -6.70 0.77 22.30
N PRO A 339 -7.26 1.99 22.11
CA PRO A 339 -6.47 3.22 22.05
C PRO A 339 -5.56 3.46 23.27
N ASP A 340 -6.05 3.15 24.46
CA ASP A 340 -5.29 3.29 25.72
C ASP A 340 -4.10 2.32 25.80
N ALA A 341 -4.20 1.14 25.16
CA ALA A 341 -3.11 0.19 25.05
C ALA A 341 -2.08 0.69 24.02
N VAL A 342 -2.54 1.18 22.86
CA VAL A 342 -1.66 1.75 21.82
C VAL A 342 -0.89 2.97 22.33
N ALA A 343 -1.51 3.83 23.16
CA ALA A 343 -0.84 5.00 23.73
C ALA A 343 0.42 4.64 24.57
N LYS A 344 0.48 3.42 25.12
CA LYS A 344 1.62 2.94 25.92
C LYS A 344 2.79 2.44 25.06
N THR A 345 2.58 2.24 23.75
CA THR A 345 3.60 1.68 22.85
C THR A 345 4.51 2.73 22.21
N SER A 346 4.59 3.94 22.80
CA SER A 346 5.61 4.93 22.41
C SER A 346 7.00 4.42 22.79
N ARG A 347 8.07 4.95 22.18
CA ARG A 347 9.44 4.50 22.52
C ARG A 347 9.76 4.71 24.00
N GLN A 348 9.49 5.92 24.50
CA GLN A 348 9.65 6.24 25.92
C GLN A 348 8.70 5.40 26.78
N GLY A 349 7.42 5.30 26.42
CA GLY A 349 6.45 4.49 27.15
C GLY A 349 6.91 3.04 27.31
N ASN A 350 7.30 2.39 26.22
CA ASN A 350 7.87 1.04 26.23
C ASN A 350 9.04 0.91 27.21
N SER A 351 9.92 1.92 27.32
CA SER A 351 11.04 1.91 28.27
C SER A 351 10.64 2.16 29.73
N GLU A 352 9.47 2.76 29.99
CA GLU A 352 9.01 3.11 31.33
C GLU A 352 8.21 1.98 32.01
N TRP A 353 7.29 1.33 31.29
CA TRP A 353 6.41 0.31 31.90
C TRP A 353 6.95 -1.11 31.80
N ILE A 354 7.96 -1.35 30.96
CA ILE A 354 8.72 -2.60 30.98
C ILE A 354 9.85 -2.39 31.96
N PRO A 355 9.70 -2.80 33.24
CA PRO A 355 10.80 -2.67 34.17
C PRO A 355 12.01 -3.38 33.57
N ALA A 356 13.19 -2.81 33.80
CA ALA A 356 14.46 -3.50 33.61
C ALA A 356 14.50 -4.71 34.56
N SER A 357 13.76 -5.75 34.24
CA SER A 357 13.99 -7.08 34.76
C SER A 357 15.36 -7.51 34.28
N THR A 358 16.00 -8.46 34.98
CA THR A 358 17.30 -8.96 34.55
C THR A 358 17.27 -9.48 33.12
N ASP A 359 16.11 -9.87 32.56
CA ASP A 359 16.03 -10.67 31.33
C ASP A 359 15.47 -9.94 30.11
N LEU A 360 14.67 -8.88 30.30
CA LEU A 360 14.12 -8.02 29.25
C LEU A 360 14.69 -6.62 29.39
N ILE A 361 15.43 -6.17 28.39
CA ILE A 361 16.07 -4.87 28.32
C ILE A 361 15.33 -4.03 27.28
N PHE A 362 14.64 -2.99 27.73
CA PHE A 362 14.28 -1.87 26.89
C PHE A 362 15.26 -0.73 27.18
N PRO A 363 16.03 -0.27 26.18
CA PRO A 363 16.99 0.80 26.42
C PRO A 363 16.30 2.05 26.96
N LYS A 364 16.88 2.66 27.99
CA LYS A 364 16.34 3.89 28.57
C LYS A 364 16.09 4.90 27.46
N THR A 365 14.90 5.45 27.39
CA THR A 365 14.50 6.39 26.34
C THR A 365 13.84 7.61 26.94
N VAL A 366 14.36 8.79 26.65
CA VAL A 366 13.84 10.08 27.16
C VAL A 366 13.60 11.03 26.00
N ARG A 367 12.41 11.62 25.95
CA ARG A 367 12.04 12.63 24.94
C ARG A 367 12.49 14.03 25.36
N TYR A 368 13.08 14.75 24.41
CA TYR A 368 13.44 16.16 24.50
C TYR A 368 12.63 16.94 23.47
N ALA A 369 11.95 18.01 23.91
CA ALA A 369 11.11 18.84 23.06
C ALA A 369 11.95 19.89 22.30
N ALA A 370 11.53 20.21 21.08
CA ALA A 370 12.20 21.19 20.19
C ALA A 370 12.42 22.58 20.82
N GLY A 371 11.59 22.96 21.80
CA GLY A 371 11.66 24.24 22.52
C GLY A 371 12.22 24.15 23.95
N MET A 372 12.80 23.02 24.34
CA MET A 372 13.32 22.84 25.69
C MET A 372 14.64 23.59 25.89
N GLY A 373 14.59 24.79 26.46
CA GLY A 373 15.79 25.53 26.86
C GLY A 373 16.75 25.84 25.71
N ASN A 374 17.98 26.25 26.05
CA ASN A 374 19.06 26.42 25.08
C ASN A 374 19.86 25.11 24.91
N LEU A 375 20.72 25.04 23.88
CA LEU A 375 21.51 23.86 23.56
C LEU A 375 22.34 23.33 24.76
N ALA A 376 22.84 24.22 25.62
CA ALA A 376 23.62 23.83 26.80
C ALA A 376 22.75 23.17 27.88
N GLN A 377 21.50 23.62 28.04
CA GLN A 377 20.54 23.00 28.96
C GLN A 377 20.12 21.61 28.48
N ILE A 378 19.83 21.45 27.18
CA ILE A 378 19.51 20.14 26.58
C ILE A 378 20.68 19.18 26.78
N ARG A 379 21.90 19.62 26.46
CA ARG A 379 23.13 18.86 26.67
C ARG A 379 23.25 18.39 28.13
N ALA A 380 23.17 19.32 29.08
CA ALA A 380 23.32 19.00 30.50
C ALA A 380 22.26 17.99 30.99
N ALA A 381 21.03 18.10 30.48
CA ALA A 381 19.97 17.14 30.79
C ALA A 381 20.26 15.74 30.20
N ILE A 382 20.84 15.63 29.01
CA ILE A 382 21.26 14.34 28.43
C ILE A 382 22.45 13.75 29.21
N GLU A 383 23.49 14.54 29.50
CA GLU A 383 24.66 14.09 30.25
C GLU A 383 24.33 13.67 31.70
N ALA A 384 23.27 14.21 32.29
CA ALA A 384 22.79 13.80 33.61
C ALA A 384 22.15 12.40 33.61
N GLU A 385 21.70 11.93 32.45
CA GLU A 385 20.84 10.76 32.32
C GLU A 385 21.44 9.62 31.50
N PHE A 386 22.44 9.89 30.67
CA PHE A 386 23.00 8.97 29.69
C PHE A 386 24.53 8.99 29.72
N SER A 387 25.13 7.84 29.41
CA SER A 387 26.56 7.69 29.12
C SER A 387 26.77 7.48 27.62
N PHE A 388 27.97 7.79 27.13
CA PHE A 388 28.33 7.50 25.75
C PHE A 388 28.59 6.00 25.53
N PRO A 389 28.24 5.47 24.33
CA PRO A 389 27.52 6.15 23.26
C PRO A 389 26.03 6.34 23.55
N VAL A 390 25.44 7.43 23.04
CA VAL A 390 24.01 7.75 23.15
C VAL A 390 23.40 7.93 21.76
N LEU A 391 22.21 7.37 21.57
CA LEU A 391 21.49 7.43 20.31
C LEU A 391 20.46 8.55 20.37
N LEU A 392 20.56 9.55 19.49
CA LEU A 392 19.53 10.55 19.29
C LEU A 392 18.62 10.14 18.13
N ARG A 393 17.30 10.22 18.32
CA ARG A 393 16.33 9.84 17.29
C ARG A 393 15.13 10.79 17.22
N GLY A 394 14.77 11.31 16.06
CA GLY A 394 13.55 12.11 15.88
C GLY A 394 12.28 11.35 16.30
N VAL A 395 11.33 12.05 16.94
CA VAL A 395 10.14 11.43 17.54
C VAL A 395 9.15 10.90 16.49
N TYR A 396 8.96 11.65 15.40
CA TYR A 396 7.89 11.37 14.43
C TYR A 396 8.38 10.68 13.14
N GLY A 397 9.69 10.73 12.90
CA GLY A 397 10.33 10.22 11.70
C GLY A 397 10.71 8.74 11.77
N HIS A 398 10.79 8.14 10.58
CA HIS A 398 11.15 6.73 10.37
C HIS A 398 12.40 6.55 9.49
N HIS A 399 13.13 7.62 9.21
CA HIS A 399 14.23 7.63 8.25
C HIS A 399 15.56 8.01 8.90
N ASP A 400 16.68 7.57 8.30
CA ASP A 400 18.07 7.89 8.69
C ASP A 400 18.39 9.39 8.77
N THR A 401 17.55 10.18 8.11
CA THR A 401 17.14 11.54 8.45
C THR A 401 17.31 11.99 9.89
N ASP A 402 16.98 11.09 10.79
CA ASP A 402 16.53 11.43 12.12
C ASP A 402 17.26 10.62 13.17
N ILE A 403 18.41 9.99 12.86
CA ILE A 403 19.16 9.19 13.83
C ILE A 403 20.62 9.62 13.88
N VAL A 404 21.16 9.82 15.09
CA VAL A 404 22.56 10.17 15.34
C VAL A 404 23.09 9.31 16.48
N LEU A 405 24.11 8.49 16.22
CA LEU A 405 24.85 7.79 17.28
C LEU A 405 26.03 8.66 17.72
N ALA A 406 25.92 9.26 18.89
CA ALA A 406 26.96 10.09 19.47
C ALA A 406 27.88 9.24 20.34
N HIS A 407 29.16 9.15 19.97
CA HIS A 407 30.20 8.47 20.76
C HIS A 407 30.88 9.37 21.79
N ASP A 408 30.71 10.68 21.63
CA ASP A 408 31.34 11.71 22.42
C ASP A 408 30.49 12.99 22.41
N LEU A 409 30.97 13.98 23.17
CA LEU A 409 30.32 15.27 23.29
C LEU A 409 30.22 16.03 21.94
N PRO A 410 31.27 16.12 21.10
CA PRO A 410 31.14 16.69 19.76
C PRO A 410 30.01 16.06 18.93
N GLY A 411 29.93 14.72 18.89
CA GLY A 411 28.86 14.01 18.18
C GLY A 411 27.47 14.30 18.75
N LEU A 412 27.36 14.37 20.09
CA LEU A 412 26.11 14.74 20.76
C LEU A 412 25.65 16.14 20.36
N MET A 413 26.56 17.11 20.36
CA MET A 413 26.24 18.49 20.01
C MET A 413 25.80 18.63 18.55
N VAL A 414 26.40 17.89 17.62
CA VAL A 414 25.94 17.82 16.21
C VAL A 414 24.50 17.32 16.15
N GLY A 415 24.17 16.26 16.88
CA GLY A 415 22.83 15.71 16.93
C GLY A 415 21.81 16.69 17.54
N ILE A 416 22.11 17.30 18.69
CA ILE A 416 21.22 18.28 19.32
C ILE A 416 20.99 19.48 18.39
N GLN A 417 22.06 20.02 17.79
CA GLN A 417 21.96 21.16 16.86
C GLN A 417 21.08 20.83 15.64
N ARG A 418 21.21 19.61 15.09
CA ARG A 418 20.41 19.16 13.96
C ARG A 418 18.92 19.20 14.29
N PHE A 419 18.50 18.62 15.42
CA PHE A 419 17.09 18.60 15.80
C PHE A 419 16.57 19.99 16.22
N ALA A 420 17.38 20.77 16.93
CA ALA A 420 17.03 22.14 17.31
C ALA A 420 16.84 23.06 16.09
N ALA A 421 17.73 22.99 15.10
CA ALA A 421 17.62 23.77 13.86
C ALA A 421 16.37 23.38 13.05
N ALA A 422 15.97 22.11 13.10
CA ALA A 422 14.75 21.62 12.47
C ALA A 422 13.49 21.84 13.31
N GLN A 423 13.61 22.36 14.55
CA GLN A 423 12.52 22.47 15.52
C GLN A 423 11.77 21.13 15.72
N LEU A 424 12.52 20.04 15.80
CA LEU A 424 11.97 18.69 15.96
C LEU A 424 12.20 18.17 17.39
N ASP A 425 11.16 17.54 17.93
CA ASP A 425 11.32 16.72 19.13
C ASP A 425 12.16 15.49 18.78
N PHE A 426 13.01 15.06 19.71
CA PHE A 426 13.84 13.88 19.57
C PHE A 426 13.93 13.09 20.88
N TYR A 427 14.28 11.82 20.79
CA TYR A 427 14.62 10.95 21.89
C TYR A 427 16.14 10.92 22.06
N ALA A 428 16.62 10.92 23.29
CA ALA A 428 17.90 10.30 23.62
C ALA A 428 17.62 8.88 24.12
N ILE A 429 18.37 7.91 23.61
CA ILE A 429 18.18 6.49 23.84
C ILE A 429 19.53 5.89 24.25
N GLU A 430 19.52 5.10 25.32
CA GLU A 430 20.67 4.30 25.71
C GLU A 430 21.07 3.37 24.56
N TYR A 431 22.34 3.38 24.18
CA TYR A 431 22.79 2.52 23.10
C TYR A 431 23.06 1.10 23.62
N CYS A 432 22.16 0.18 23.30
CA CYS A 432 22.34 -1.25 23.53
C CYS A 432 22.42 -1.98 22.19
N THR A 433 23.54 -2.66 21.92
CA THR A 433 23.70 -3.49 20.73
C THR A 433 24.43 -4.79 21.07
N GLU A 434 24.27 -5.80 20.22
CA GLU A 434 25.00 -7.06 20.28
C GLU A 434 25.31 -7.49 18.85
N GLU A 435 26.58 -7.81 18.58
CA GLU A 435 26.97 -8.43 17.31
C GLU A 435 26.54 -9.90 17.29
N TYR A 436 25.89 -10.30 16.20
CA TYR A 436 25.52 -11.69 15.97
C TYR A 436 26.74 -12.56 15.65
N SER A 437 27.59 -12.03 14.77
CA SER A 437 28.92 -12.55 14.45
C SER A 437 29.85 -11.37 14.20
N PRO A 438 31.18 -11.52 14.21
CA PRO A 438 32.11 -10.41 14.04
C PRO A 438 31.72 -9.49 12.85
N GLY A 439 31.40 -8.24 13.16
CA GLY A 439 31.01 -7.22 12.17
C GLY A 439 29.62 -7.39 11.54
N ILE A 440 28.77 -8.28 12.05
CA ILE A 440 27.38 -8.48 11.60
C ILE A 440 26.42 -8.28 12.75
N PHE A 441 25.48 -7.35 12.55
CA PHE A 441 24.40 -7.05 13.46
C PHE A 441 23.13 -7.78 13.03
N ARG A 442 22.26 -8.05 14.01
CA ARG A 442 21.02 -8.80 13.81
C ARG A 442 19.85 -8.14 14.52
N LYS A 443 18.75 -7.98 13.79
CA LYS A 443 17.44 -7.61 14.32
C LYS A 443 16.45 -8.73 14.01
N ILE A 444 15.89 -9.33 15.03
CA ILE A 444 14.85 -10.34 14.91
C ILE A 444 13.50 -9.66 15.05
N ARG A 445 12.55 -9.99 14.16
CA ARG A 445 11.17 -9.53 14.29
C ARG A 445 10.24 -10.68 14.62
N ALA A 446 9.37 -10.44 15.59
CA ALA A 446 8.25 -11.31 15.94
C ALA A 446 6.92 -10.54 15.91
N ALA A 447 5.84 -11.29 15.73
CA ALA A 447 4.47 -10.83 15.88
C ALA A 447 3.83 -11.57 17.06
N ILE A 448 3.24 -10.85 18.00
CA ILE A 448 2.38 -11.43 19.03
C ILE A 448 0.94 -11.19 18.60
N ILE A 449 0.22 -12.23 18.22
CA ILE A 449 -1.15 -12.15 17.68
C ILE A 449 -2.07 -13.01 18.55
N GLY A 450 -3.13 -12.41 19.09
CA GLY A 450 -4.04 -13.11 20.01
C GLY A 450 -3.33 -13.67 21.25
N GLY A 451 -2.22 -13.03 21.66
CA GLY A 451 -1.39 -13.43 22.80
C GLY A 451 -0.38 -14.55 22.53
N LYS A 452 -0.22 -15.01 21.28
CA LYS A 452 0.75 -16.05 20.89
C LYS A 452 1.87 -15.49 20.03
N PHE A 453 3.07 -16.04 20.19
CA PHE A 453 4.26 -15.69 19.42
C PHE A 453 4.26 -16.30 18.01
N TYR A 454 4.64 -15.49 17.02
CA TYR A 454 4.87 -15.90 15.63
C TYR A 454 6.19 -15.30 15.12
N PRO A 455 7.15 -16.11 14.63
CA PRO A 455 8.39 -15.59 14.06
C PRO A 455 8.14 -14.99 12.67
N THR A 456 8.75 -13.84 12.35
CA THR A 456 8.51 -13.17 11.05
C THR A 456 9.71 -13.21 10.11
N HIS A 457 10.85 -12.66 10.52
CA HIS A 457 12.08 -12.59 9.75
C HIS A 457 13.25 -12.14 10.65
N ILE A 458 14.46 -12.24 10.12
CA ILE A 458 15.67 -11.69 10.70
C ILE A 458 16.30 -10.72 9.69
N GLY A 459 16.53 -9.48 10.11
CA GLY A 459 17.39 -8.55 9.41
C GLY A 459 18.84 -8.77 9.84
N PHE A 460 19.75 -8.87 8.87
CA PHE A 460 21.19 -8.87 9.09
C PHE A 460 21.83 -7.70 8.34
N SER A 461 22.84 -7.07 8.96
CA SER A 461 23.54 -5.95 8.34
C SER A 461 24.97 -5.84 8.86
N PRO A 462 25.94 -5.40 8.02
CA PRO A 462 27.24 -4.96 8.52
C PRO A 462 27.18 -3.63 9.30
N ASN A 463 26.02 -2.96 9.28
CA ASN A 463 25.76 -1.74 10.02
C ASN A 463 24.89 -2.04 11.25
N TRP A 464 25.19 -1.40 12.38
CA TRP A 464 24.41 -1.51 13.62
C TRP A 464 22.96 -1.07 13.45
N ASN A 465 22.70 -0.13 12.54
CA ASN A 465 21.34 0.26 12.18
C ASN A 465 20.75 -0.72 11.15
N VAL A 466 20.35 -1.89 11.61
CA VAL A 466 19.84 -3.01 10.77
C VAL A 466 18.57 -2.63 9.97
N HIS A 467 17.88 -1.53 10.29
CA HIS A 467 16.69 -1.09 9.55
C HIS A 467 16.99 -0.48 8.17
N ARG A 468 18.26 -0.18 7.88
CA ARG A 468 18.68 0.28 6.57
C ARG A 468 20.04 -0.31 6.22
N ALA A 469 20.11 -1.00 5.10
CA ALA A 469 21.33 -1.13 4.34
C ALA A 469 22.05 0.23 4.21
N PRO A 470 23.40 0.29 4.31
CA PRO A 470 24.18 1.37 3.71
C PRO A 470 23.62 1.79 2.33
N GLU A 471 23.76 3.06 1.93
CA GLU A 471 23.15 3.55 0.67
C GLU A 471 23.56 2.77 -0.58
N ASP A 472 24.68 2.06 -0.49
CA ASP A 472 25.28 1.19 -1.49
C ASP A 472 25.02 -0.31 -1.27
N LEU A 473 24.36 -0.71 -0.19
CA LEU A 473 24.08 -2.12 0.11
C LEU A 473 22.73 -2.55 -0.46
N ASP A 474 22.76 -3.45 -1.44
CA ASP A 474 21.60 -4.24 -1.83
C ASP A 474 21.39 -5.36 -0.80
N GLU A 475 20.40 -5.22 0.09
CA GLU A 475 20.09 -6.18 1.16
C GLU A 475 19.77 -7.58 0.62
N ILE A 476 19.10 -7.66 -0.54
CA ILE A 476 18.72 -8.93 -1.16
C ILE A 476 19.98 -9.61 -1.68
N ALA A 477 20.82 -8.88 -2.42
CA ALA A 477 22.10 -9.41 -2.91
C ALA A 477 23.03 -9.80 -1.75
N PHE A 478 23.08 -9.00 -0.69
CA PHE A 478 23.85 -9.29 0.52
C PHE A 478 23.40 -10.59 1.18
N MET A 479 22.10 -10.75 1.43
CA MET A 479 21.56 -11.98 2.02
C MET A 479 21.80 -13.20 1.11
N LYS A 480 21.59 -13.08 -0.20
CA LYS A 480 21.86 -14.16 -1.17
C LYS A 480 23.35 -14.55 -1.23
N SER A 481 24.26 -13.63 -0.90
CA SER A 481 25.70 -13.90 -0.79
C SER A 481 26.11 -14.61 0.52
N ARG A 482 25.17 -14.76 1.47
CA ARG A 482 25.41 -15.29 2.82
C ARG A 482 24.48 -16.47 3.17
N PRO A 483 24.73 -17.67 2.62
CA PRO A 483 23.93 -18.86 2.92
C PRO A 483 23.84 -19.21 4.40
N ASP A 484 24.86 -18.87 5.19
CA ASP A 484 24.89 -19.05 6.63
C ASP A 484 23.85 -18.19 7.37
N LEU A 485 23.62 -16.95 6.89
CA LEU A 485 22.63 -16.05 7.46
C LEU A 485 21.21 -16.44 7.05
N MET A 486 21.03 -16.87 5.80
CA MET A 486 19.76 -17.43 5.31
C MET A 486 19.36 -18.68 6.11
N ALA A 487 20.30 -19.61 6.32
CA ALA A 487 20.06 -20.81 7.13
C ALA A 487 19.71 -20.48 8.59
N SER A 488 20.29 -19.40 9.15
CA SER A 488 19.95 -18.91 10.48
C SER A 488 18.53 -18.35 10.56
N GLU A 489 18.11 -17.55 9.57
CA GLU A 489 16.73 -17.05 9.46
C GLU A 489 15.73 -18.21 9.29
N GLU A 490 16.02 -19.15 8.40
CA GLU A 490 15.18 -20.33 8.17
C GLU A 490 15.05 -21.20 9.44
N SER A 491 16.14 -21.39 10.19
CA SER A 491 16.13 -22.11 11.46
C SER A 491 15.21 -21.44 12.49
N TYR A 492 15.28 -20.11 12.60
CA TYR A 492 14.40 -19.33 13.49
C TYR A 492 12.93 -19.46 13.12
N LEU A 493 12.60 -19.44 11.82
CA LEU A 493 11.21 -19.55 11.36
C LEU A 493 10.65 -20.96 11.58
N ARG A 494 11.47 -21.99 11.34
CA ARG A 494 11.06 -23.39 11.47
C ARG A 494 10.94 -23.86 12.92
N ASP A 495 11.87 -23.44 13.78
CA ASP A 495 11.92 -23.82 15.19
C ASP A 495 12.31 -22.63 16.07
N PRO A 496 11.38 -21.70 16.33
CA PRO A 496 11.67 -20.55 17.19
C PRO A 496 11.97 -20.98 18.63
N VAL A 497 11.41 -22.09 19.11
CA VAL A 497 11.69 -22.61 20.47
C VAL A 497 13.14 -23.06 20.57
N GLY A 498 13.65 -23.81 19.60
CA GLY A 498 15.06 -24.20 19.54
C GLY A 498 16.01 -23.02 19.31
N TYR A 499 15.56 -21.97 18.61
CA TYR A 499 16.41 -20.83 18.26
C TYR A 499 16.54 -19.80 19.39
N ILE A 500 15.43 -19.37 20.00
CA ILE A 500 15.44 -18.34 21.06
C ILE A 500 15.13 -18.88 22.46
N GLY A 501 14.60 -20.11 22.58
CA GLY A 501 14.19 -20.70 23.86
C GLY A 501 12.74 -20.41 24.24
N ALA A 502 12.06 -21.41 24.82
CA ALA A 502 10.66 -21.30 25.25
C ALA A 502 10.44 -20.19 26.30
N GLU A 503 11.39 -19.98 27.21
CA GLU A 503 11.31 -18.92 28.22
C GLU A 503 11.32 -17.53 27.59
N ASN A 504 12.13 -17.32 26.55
CA ASN A 504 12.21 -16.06 25.83
C ASN A 504 10.94 -15.80 25.01
N ILE A 505 10.36 -16.83 24.40
CA ILE A 505 9.03 -16.74 23.79
C ILE A 505 7.99 -16.29 24.82
N ALA A 506 7.93 -16.94 25.98
CA ALA A 506 6.98 -16.59 27.03
C ALA A 506 7.18 -15.15 27.56
N LYS A 507 8.44 -14.70 27.67
CA LYS A 507 8.79 -13.31 28.01
C LYS A 507 8.26 -12.33 26.97
N LEU A 508 8.46 -12.58 25.67
CA LEU A 508 7.96 -11.74 24.58
C LEU A 508 6.42 -11.70 24.53
N GLU A 509 5.75 -12.85 24.70
CA GLU A 509 4.28 -12.88 24.79
C GLU A 509 3.75 -12.09 26.01
N SER A 510 4.51 -12.09 27.11
CA SER A 510 4.14 -11.33 28.32
C SER A 510 4.14 -9.82 28.06
N VAL A 511 4.93 -9.32 27.11
CA VAL A 511 4.96 -7.90 26.72
C VAL A 511 3.59 -7.49 26.21
N ALA A 512 3.03 -8.20 25.23
CA ALA A 512 1.70 -7.89 24.68
C ALA A 512 0.60 -7.98 25.74
N ARG A 513 0.65 -8.99 26.63
CA ARG A 513 -0.30 -9.13 27.74
C ARG A 513 -0.25 -7.97 28.73
N ARG A 514 0.94 -7.48 29.08
CA ARG A 514 1.12 -6.34 30.00
C ARG A 514 0.59 -5.03 29.44
N VAL A 515 0.76 -4.79 28.13
CA VAL A 515 0.19 -3.60 27.47
C VAL A 515 -1.33 -3.71 27.32
N GLY A 516 -1.82 -4.93 27.10
CA GLY A 516 -3.21 -5.19 26.72
C GLY A 516 -3.42 -5.13 25.20
N MET A 517 -2.45 -5.59 24.41
CA MET A 517 -2.50 -5.59 22.96
C MET A 517 -3.00 -6.92 22.40
N ASP A 518 -3.85 -6.84 21.37
CA ASP A 518 -4.31 -8.00 20.60
C ASP A 518 -3.26 -8.42 19.57
N TYR A 519 -2.69 -7.42 18.90
CA TYR A 519 -1.57 -7.55 17.99
C TYR A 519 -0.44 -6.60 18.37
N LEU A 520 0.76 -7.14 18.56
CA LEU A 520 1.98 -6.37 18.83
C LEU A 520 3.14 -6.91 17.99
N GLY A 521 3.71 -6.06 17.14
CA GLY A 521 5.00 -6.36 16.51
C GLY A 521 6.15 -5.99 17.44
N ILE A 522 7.19 -6.81 17.49
CA ILE A 522 8.36 -6.61 18.35
C ILE A 522 9.64 -6.80 17.52
N ASP A 523 10.50 -5.78 17.52
CA ASP A 523 11.87 -5.83 17.02
C ASP A 523 12.85 -5.98 18.19
N TYR A 524 13.66 -7.03 18.17
CA TYR A 524 14.57 -7.35 19.28
C TYR A 524 15.87 -8.01 18.79
N CYS A 525 16.84 -8.13 19.69
CA CYS A 525 17.97 -9.04 19.54
C CYS A 525 18.20 -9.85 20.82
N LEU A 526 19.04 -10.87 20.71
CA LEU A 526 19.51 -11.67 21.85
C LEU A 526 20.94 -11.29 22.18
N ARG A 527 21.20 -11.06 23.47
CA ARG A 527 22.55 -10.98 24.02
C ARG A 527 23.18 -12.35 24.14
N ARG A 528 24.51 -12.40 24.21
CA ARG A 528 25.26 -13.64 24.47
C ARG A 528 24.91 -14.31 25.80
N ASP A 529 24.47 -13.53 26.78
CA ASP A 529 24.01 -14.03 28.09
C ASP A 529 22.53 -14.46 28.11
N GLY A 530 21.87 -14.51 26.95
CA GLY A 530 20.50 -15.01 26.79
C GLY A 530 19.40 -13.97 27.02
N ARG A 531 19.76 -12.74 27.43
CA ARG A 531 18.81 -11.64 27.62
C ARG A 531 18.30 -11.08 26.31
N ILE A 532 17.10 -10.52 26.34
CA ILE A 532 16.46 -9.91 25.16
C ILE A 532 16.61 -8.39 25.23
N ILE A 533 17.16 -7.78 24.18
CA ILE A 533 17.11 -6.32 23.98
C ILE A 533 15.98 -6.04 23.00
N ILE A 534 15.00 -5.25 23.40
CA ILE A 534 13.87 -4.89 22.54
C ILE A 534 14.05 -3.44 22.09
N PHE A 535 14.11 -3.24 20.78
CA PHE A 535 14.32 -1.93 20.15
C PHE A 535 13.00 -1.20 19.91
N GLU A 536 11.94 -1.95 19.65
CA GLU A 536 10.62 -1.40 19.37
C GLU A 536 9.53 -2.44 19.62
N ALA A 537 8.43 -2.00 20.22
CA ALA A 537 7.18 -2.75 20.27
C ALA A 537 6.05 -1.83 19.81
N ASN A 538 5.30 -2.22 18.76
CA ASN A 538 4.36 -1.33 18.07
C ASN A 538 3.08 -2.06 17.61
N ALA A 539 1.95 -1.36 17.65
CA ALA A 539 0.60 -1.86 17.40
C ALA A 539 0.25 -2.20 15.93
N ALA A 540 1.06 -1.78 14.95
CA ALA A 540 0.81 -2.12 13.54
C ALA A 540 2.10 -2.29 12.73
N MET A 541 3.10 -2.97 13.28
CA MET A 541 4.24 -3.35 12.44
C MET A 541 3.79 -4.22 11.26
N ASN A 542 4.54 -4.20 10.16
CA ASN A 542 4.37 -5.23 9.14
C ASN A 542 4.82 -6.58 9.72
N ALA A 543 3.92 -7.56 9.70
CA ALA A 543 4.16 -8.92 10.17
C ALA A 543 4.49 -9.88 9.02
N VAL A 544 4.01 -9.58 7.81
CA VAL A 544 4.17 -10.43 6.62
C VAL A 544 5.01 -9.70 5.58
N HIS A 545 6.14 -10.29 5.18
CA HIS A 545 7.03 -9.67 4.19
C HIS A 545 6.82 -10.26 2.80
N ALA A 546 5.59 -10.18 2.27
CA ALA A 546 5.21 -10.78 0.98
C ALA A 546 6.11 -10.35 -0.19
N ASN A 547 6.62 -9.13 -0.19
CA ASN A 547 7.56 -8.68 -1.22
C ASN A 547 8.92 -9.40 -1.17
N ARG A 548 9.28 -10.04 -0.04
CA ARG A 548 10.52 -10.81 0.13
C ARG A 548 10.33 -12.30 -0.17
N THR A 549 9.10 -12.83 -0.18
CA THR A 549 8.88 -14.27 -0.39
C THR A 549 9.27 -14.73 -1.80
N GLY A 550 9.20 -13.85 -2.80
CA GLY A 550 9.72 -14.13 -4.15
C GLY A 550 11.23 -14.31 -4.18
N ASP A 551 11.98 -13.55 -3.39
CA ASP A 551 13.43 -13.66 -3.27
C ASP A 551 13.88 -14.75 -2.30
N PHE A 552 13.07 -15.01 -1.27
CA PHE A 552 13.34 -15.93 -0.17
C PHE A 552 12.11 -16.82 0.09
N PRO A 553 11.92 -17.91 -0.67
CA PRO A 553 10.72 -18.74 -0.59
C PRO A 553 10.46 -19.37 0.78
N TYR A 554 11.51 -19.60 1.59
CA TYR A 554 11.38 -20.18 2.94
C TYR A 554 10.59 -19.28 3.92
N LEU A 555 10.33 -18.01 3.58
CA LEU A 555 9.50 -17.10 4.38
C LEU A 555 7.99 -17.42 4.27
N ALA A 556 7.56 -18.17 3.24
CA ALA A 556 6.14 -18.33 2.91
C ALA A 556 5.33 -19.04 4.01
N GLY A 557 5.89 -20.10 4.61
CA GLY A 557 5.18 -20.86 5.67
C GLY A 557 4.85 -19.99 6.89
N ALA A 558 5.85 -19.27 7.41
CA ALA A 558 5.64 -18.35 8.52
C ALA A 558 4.67 -17.21 8.18
N ALA A 559 4.66 -16.74 6.94
CA ALA A 559 3.69 -15.75 6.48
C ALA A 559 2.26 -16.28 6.53
N ASP A 560 2.00 -17.51 6.08
CA ASP A 560 0.66 -18.12 6.14
C ASP A 560 0.21 -18.35 7.59
N ASP A 561 1.09 -18.84 8.47
CA ASP A 561 0.78 -19.01 9.91
C ASP A 561 0.36 -17.69 10.57
N ILE A 562 1.05 -16.59 10.23
CA ILE A 562 0.73 -15.25 10.69
C ILE A 562 -0.63 -14.78 10.15
N LEU A 563 -0.91 -15.02 8.87
CA LEU A 563 -2.19 -14.65 8.28
C LEU A 563 -3.35 -15.38 8.96
N ASP A 564 -3.22 -16.69 9.17
CA ASP A 564 -4.21 -17.51 9.86
C ASP A 564 -4.42 -17.07 11.33
N ALA A 565 -3.34 -16.64 11.99
CA ALA A 565 -3.40 -16.05 13.32
C ALA A 565 -4.19 -14.73 13.34
N PHE A 566 -3.98 -13.86 12.34
CA PHE A 566 -4.78 -12.64 12.19
C PHE A 566 -6.25 -12.96 12.00
N GLU A 567 -6.60 -13.90 11.12
CA GLU A 567 -8.01 -14.29 10.88
C GLU A 567 -8.66 -14.80 12.17
N THR A 568 -7.95 -15.67 12.90
CA THR A 568 -8.43 -16.21 14.18
C THR A 568 -8.64 -15.11 15.21
N MET A 569 -7.71 -14.15 15.31
CA MET A 569 -7.83 -13.00 16.21
C MET A 569 -9.05 -12.14 15.85
N PHE A 570 -9.23 -11.82 14.56
CA PHE A 570 -10.38 -11.03 14.09
C PHE A 570 -11.70 -11.73 14.43
N LEU A 571 -11.82 -13.02 14.10
CA LEU A 571 -13.05 -13.78 14.32
C LEU A 571 -13.38 -13.95 15.81
N ARG A 572 -12.37 -14.21 16.66
CA ARG A 572 -12.58 -14.27 18.11
C ARG A 572 -13.06 -12.93 18.66
N ARG A 573 -12.46 -11.82 18.22
CA ARG A 573 -12.86 -10.47 18.65
C ARG A 573 -14.24 -10.08 18.13
N ALA A 574 -14.61 -10.58 16.96
CA ALA A 574 -15.94 -10.47 16.37
C ALA A 574 -16.99 -11.42 17.00
N GLY A 575 -16.61 -12.28 17.95
CA GLY A 575 -17.52 -13.25 18.58
C GLY A 575 -17.99 -14.37 17.65
N LYS A 576 -17.21 -14.70 16.61
CA LYS A 576 -17.50 -15.76 15.63
C LYS A 576 -16.77 -17.08 15.92
N LEU A 577 -15.83 -17.05 16.87
CA LEU A 577 -15.04 -18.18 17.40
C LEU A 577 -14.94 -18.03 18.92
#